data_AF-K1UN41-F1
#
_entry.id   AF-K1UN41-F1
#
_cell.length_a   1.000
_cell.length_b   1.000
_cell.length_c   1.000
_cell.angle_alpha   90.00
_cell.angle_beta   90.00
_cell.angle_gamma   90.00
#
_symmetry.space_group_name_H-M   'P 1'
#
loop_
_entity.id
_entity.type
_entity.pdbx_description
1 polymer ?
#
loop_
_entity_poly.entity_id
_entity_poly.type
_entity_poly.pdbx_seq_one_letter_code
_entity_poly.pdbx_strand_id
1 'polypeptide(L)'
;MFKVDGKQCFNERPVSTQQTGFVFVSQMRSWMPREIGGVLWFGNDDANMVAFTPIYCSSTVRPECYNTPGADAVNFSFKNAYWVCNMTSNMVYPRYSQMFPTLKEVRDSLDNSYFAAQPGVEAKAQELYAQNPQAAVKYLNDYGIEKAQQMLARWQQLFQFMVVKYNDMI
;
A
#
# COMPACT_ATOMS: atom_id res chain seq x y z
N MET A 1 -33.45 10.86 4.98
CA MET A 1 -32.83 11.93 4.18
C MET A 1 -32.72 13.14 5.08
N PHE A 2 -31.52 13.69 5.27
CA PHE A 2 -31.29 14.90 6.08
C PHE A 2 -31.01 16.10 5.17
N LYS A 3 -31.10 17.33 5.67
CA LYS A 3 -30.80 18.54 4.91
C LYS A 3 -29.57 19.23 5.46
N VAL A 4 -28.62 19.59 4.59
CA VAL A 4 -27.47 20.44 4.89
C VAL A 4 -27.49 21.61 3.92
N ASP A 5 -27.46 22.84 4.42
CA ASP A 5 -27.52 24.08 3.63
C ASP A 5 -28.64 24.08 2.57
N GLY A 6 -29.82 23.56 2.94
CA GLY A 6 -30.99 23.47 2.08
C GLY A 6 -30.96 22.34 1.03
N LYS A 7 -29.85 21.62 0.89
CA LYS A 7 -29.72 20.47 -0.02
C LYS A 7 -30.19 19.18 0.66
N GLN A 8 -30.96 18.37 -0.05
CA GLN A 8 -31.30 17.02 0.41
C GLN A 8 -30.05 16.13 0.31
N CYS A 9 -29.72 15.45 1.40
CA CYS A 9 -28.60 14.53 1.51
C CYS A 9 -29.09 13.13 1.87
N PHE A 10 -28.48 12.12 1.25
CA PHE A 10 -28.65 10.73 1.64
C PHE A 10 -27.32 10.18 2.17
N ASN A 11 -27.39 9.04 2.87
CA ASN A 11 -26.21 8.39 3.40
C ASN A 11 -25.53 7.61 2.26
N GLU A 12 -24.63 8.29 1.54
CA GLU A 12 -23.77 7.65 0.55
C GLU A 12 -22.81 6.68 1.25
N ARG A 13 -22.68 5.46 0.71
CA ARG A 13 -21.59 4.56 1.10
C ARG A 13 -20.34 5.00 0.33
N PRO A 14 -19.27 5.48 0.99
CA PRO A 14 -18.06 5.85 0.27
C PRO A 14 -17.38 4.61 -0.34
N VAL A 15 -16.54 4.82 -1.36
CA VAL A 15 -15.75 3.74 -1.99
C VAL A 15 -14.61 3.32 -1.07
N SER A 16 -13.87 4.31 -0.54
CA SER A 16 -12.92 4.12 0.57
C SER A 16 -13.68 4.02 1.88
N THR A 17 -13.52 2.90 2.58
CA THR A 17 -14.27 2.62 3.82
C THR A 17 -13.37 1.97 4.86
N GLN A 18 -13.61 2.25 6.13
CA GLN A 18 -12.83 1.69 7.25
C GLN A 18 -12.90 0.16 7.36
N GLN A 19 -13.85 -0.48 6.65
CA GLN A 19 -14.04 -1.93 6.63
C GLN A 19 -13.20 -2.64 5.55
N THR A 20 -12.45 -1.90 4.73
CA THR A 20 -11.63 -2.48 3.66
C THR A 20 -10.44 -3.23 4.27
N GLY A 21 -10.40 -4.56 4.14
CA GLY A 21 -9.26 -5.34 4.64
C GLY A 21 -8.01 -5.23 3.77
N PHE A 22 -8.19 -5.07 2.46
CA PHE A 22 -7.13 -4.81 1.49
C PHE A 22 -7.74 -4.27 0.19
N VAL A 23 -6.91 -3.65 -0.63
CA VAL A 23 -7.25 -3.14 -1.94
C VAL A 23 -6.13 -3.47 -2.93
N PHE A 24 -6.49 -3.69 -4.18
CA PHE A 24 -5.49 -3.80 -5.23
C PHE A 24 -5.97 -3.25 -6.57
N VAL A 25 -5.01 -2.84 -7.40
CA VAL A 25 -5.20 -2.57 -8.83
C VAL A 25 -4.40 -3.61 -9.61
N SER A 26 -5.08 -4.28 -10.54
CA SER A 26 -4.47 -5.27 -11.41
C SER A 26 -4.04 -4.63 -12.73
N GLN A 27 -2.73 -4.55 -12.96
CA GLN A 27 -2.15 -4.08 -14.20
C GLN A 27 -1.63 -5.28 -15.00
N MET A 28 -2.30 -5.62 -16.10
CA MET A 28 -1.99 -6.78 -16.93
C MET A 28 -1.61 -6.33 -18.34
N ARG A 29 -0.36 -6.57 -18.73
CA ARG A 29 0.23 -6.04 -19.97
C ARG A 29 0.64 -7.17 -20.90
N SER A 30 -0.16 -7.41 -21.94
CA SER A 30 0.03 -8.49 -22.91
C SER A 30 1.25 -8.33 -23.81
N TRP A 31 1.80 -7.11 -23.91
CA TRP A 31 2.97 -6.80 -24.73
C TRP A 31 4.31 -7.04 -24.00
N MET A 32 4.28 -7.58 -22.78
CA MET A 32 5.48 -7.94 -22.01
C MET A 32 5.51 -9.45 -21.77
N PRO A 33 6.68 -10.05 -21.47
CA PRO A 33 6.76 -11.44 -21.04
C PRO A 33 5.84 -11.71 -19.85
N ARG A 34 5.27 -12.93 -19.77
CA ARG A 34 4.27 -13.29 -18.74
C ARG A 34 4.81 -13.11 -17.31
N GLU A 35 6.11 -13.26 -17.09
CA GLU A 35 6.77 -13.08 -15.79
C GLU A 35 6.84 -11.60 -15.36
N ILE A 36 6.71 -10.64 -16.29
CA ILE A 36 6.93 -9.20 -16.06
C ILE A 36 5.61 -8.41 -16.22
N GLY A 37 4.76 -8.83 -17.17
CA GLY A 37 3.61 -8.06 -17.63
C GLY A 37 2.51 -7.87 -16.61
N GLY A 38 2.40 -8.74 -15.59
CA GLY A 38 1.40 -8.66 -14.53
C GLY A 38 1.94 -8.02 -13.25
N VAL A 39 1.28 -6.97 -12.77
CA VAL A 39 1.58 -6.30 -11.50
C VAL A 39 0.28 -6.11 -10.71
N LEU A 40 0.29 -6.52 -9.45
CA LEU A 40 -0.68 -6.08 -8.46
C LEU A 40 -0.09 -4.90 -7.70
N TRP A 41 -0.73 -3.74 -7.83
CA TRP A 41 -0.52 -2.63 -6.92
C TRP A 41 -1.35 -2.93 -5.69
N PHE A 42 -0.72 -3.25 -4.56
CA PHE A 42 -1.39 -3.83 -3.39
C PHE A 42 -1.27 -2.93 -2.15
N GLY A 43 -2.38 -2.76 -1.43
CA GLY A 43 -2.45 -2.00 -0.18
C GLY A 43 -3.28 -2.73 0.88
N ASN A 44 -2.85 -2.69 2.14
CA ASN A 44 -3.58 -3.28 3.26
C ASN A 44 -4.31 -2.20 4.06
N ASP A 45 -5.60 -1.98 3.78
CA ASP A 45 -6.59 -1.10 4.42
C ASP A 45 -7.34 -0.31 3.31
N ASP A 46 -8.07 0.74 3.69
CA ASP A 46 -8.75 1.68 2.82
C ASP A 46 -7.82 2.30 1.76
N ALA A 47 -8.31 2.36 0.52
CA ALA A 47 -7.56 2.77 -0.68
C ALA A 47 -7.03 4.21 -0.66
N ASN A 48 -7.64 5.08 0.13
CA ASN A 48 -7.24 6.45 0.33
C ASN A 48 -6.32 6.59 1.56
N MET A 49 -6.14 5.54 2.36
CA MET A 49 -5.33 5.61 3.58
C MET A 49 -4.03 4.81 3.51
N VAL A 50 -3.69 4.21 2.37
CA VAL A 50 -2.47 3.39 2.23
C VAL A 50 -1.73 3.65 0.93
N ALA A 51 -0.43 3.41 0.93
CA ALA A 51 0.37 3.35 -0.28
C ALA A 51 0.27 1.96 -0.95
N PHE A 52 0.40 1.94 -2.27
CA PHE A 52 0.27 0.74 -3.09
C PHE A 52 1.65 0.21 -3.48
N THR A 53 2.04 -0.95 -2.94
CA THR A 53 3.32 -1.55 -3.30
C THR A 53 3.19 -2.43 -4.55
N PRO A 54 4.21 -2.49 -5.42
CA PRO A 54 4.16 -3.30 -6.63
C PRO A 54 4.53 -4.77 -6.35
N ILE A 55 3.59 -5.68 -6.56
CA ILE A 55 3.80 -7.14 -6.47
C ILE A 55 3.62 -7.76 -7.86
N TYR A 56 4.73 -8.19 -8.46
CA TYR A 56 4.72 -8.81 -9.78
C TYR A 56 4.12 -10.22 -9.73
N CYS A 57 3.44 -10.63 -10.80
CA CYS A 57 2.81 -11.95 -10.88
C CYS A 57 3.81 -13.12 -10.83
N SER A 58 5.09 -12.85 -11.06
CA SER A 58 6.18 -13.82 -10.89
C SER A 58 6.66 -14.01 -9.45
N SER A 59 6.08 -13.31 -8.47
CA SER A 59 6.50 -13.42 -7.06
C SER A 59 6.41 -14.88 -6.58
N THR A 60 7.50 -15.40 -6.02
CA THR A 60 7.60 -16.78 -5.52
C THR A 60 7.57 -16.83 -3.99
N VAL A 61 7.89 -15.72 -3.33
CA VAL A 61 7.86 -15.57 -1.88
C VAL A 61 6.94 -14.40 -1.52
N ARG A 62 6.10 -14.60 -0.51
CA ARG A 62 5.25 -13.52 0.03
C ARG A 62 6.08 -12.62 0.94
N PRO A 63 5.98 -11.28 0.83
CA PRO A 63 6.61 -10.39 1.80
C PRO A 63 6.13 -10.70 3.23
N GLU A 64 7.05 -10.68 4.20
CA GLU A 64 6.73 -11.00 5.62
C GLU A 64 5.63 -10.10 6.15
N CYS A 65 5.60 -8.82 5.76
CA CYS A 65 4.58 -7.88 6.21
C CYS A 65 3.16 -8.23 5.72
N TYR A 66 3.02 -9.01 4.65
CA TYR A 66 1.75 -9.51 4.12
C TYR A 66 1.44 -10.94 4.56
N ASN A 67 2.41 -11.64 5.16
CA ASN A 67 2.29 -13.02 5.61
C ASN A 67 3.05 -13.22 6.93
N THR A 68 2.75 -12.36 7.91
CA THR A 68 3.51 -12.29 9.16
C THR A 68 3.20 -13.48 10.05
N PRO A 69 4.18 -14.32 10.42
CA PRO A 69 3.94 -15.44 11.32
C PRO A 69 3.41 -14.95 12.69
N GLY A 70 2.34 -15.59 13.18
CA GLY A 70 1.75 -15.28 14.49
C GLY A 70 0.88 -14.02 14.54
N ALA A 71 0.71 -13.31 13.42
CA ALA A 71 -0.29 -12.24 13.31
C ALA A 71 -1.52 -12.74 12.54
N ASP A 72 -2.69 -12.37 13.00
CA ASP A 72 -3.98 -12.70 12.37
C ASP A 72 -5.02 -11.63 12.72
N ALA A 73 -6.31 -11.91 12.52
CA ALA A 73 -7.40 -10.97 12.77
C ALA A 73 -7.59 -10.58 14.25
N VAL A 74 -6.96 -11.29 15.19
CA VAL A 74 -7.04 -11.00 16.64
C VAL A 74 -5.68 -10.85 17.31
N ASN A 75 -4.59 -11.21 16.62
CA ASN A 75 -3.22 -11.09 17.11
C ASN A 75 -2.46 -9.98 16.37
N PHE A 76 -2.19 -8.89 17.09
CA PHE A 76 -1.48 -7.72 16.56
C PHE A 76 0.04 -7.98 16.42
N SER A 77 0.63 -7.41 15.38
CA SER A 77 2.09 -7.32 15.24
C SER A 77 2.50 -6.06 14.49
N PHE A 78 3.52 -5.35 14.98
CA PHE A 78 4.14 -4.25 14.24
C PHE A 78 4.82 -4.70 12.95
N LYS A 79 5.11 -6.00 12.79
CA LYS A 79 5.63 -6.54 11.54
C LYS A 79 4.56 -6.76 10.47
N ASN A 80 3.28 -6.60 10.81
CA ASN A 80 2.17 -6.90 9.92
C ASN A 80 1.59 -5.61 9.32
N ALA A 81 1.53 -5.55 7.98
CA ALA A 81 1.08 -4.38 7.25
C ALA A 81 -0.39 -4.06 7.48
N TYR A 82 -1.26 -5.09 7.58
CA TYR A 82 -2.68 -4.87 7.90
C TYR A 82 -2.81 -4.10 9.22
N TRP A 83 -2.16 -4.57 10.28
CA TRP A 83 -2.26 -3.93 11.59
C TRP A 83 -1.64 -2.53 11.64
N VAL A 84 -0.45 -2.34 11.06
CA VAL A 84 0.22 -1.02 11.08
C VAL A 84 -0.55 0.01 10.26
N CYS A 85 -1.07 -0.37 9.08
CA CYS A 85 -1.87 0.52 8.25
C CYS A 85 -3.18 0.88 8.95
N ASN A 86 -3.94 -0.13 9.41
CA ASN A 86 -5.21 0.07 10.12
C ASN A 86 -5.05 0.94 11.37
N MET A 87 -3.98 0.74 12.15
CA MET A 87 -3.70 1.55 13.34
C MET A 87 -3.49 3.02 12.97
N THR A 88 -2.77 3.28 11.87
CA THR A 88 -2.52 4.64 11.38
C THR A 88 -3.80 5.29 10.87
N SER A 89 -4.58 4.59 10.05
CA SER A 89 -5.85 5.10 9.51
C SER A 89 -6.89 5.34 10.60
N ASN A 90 -6.97 4.45 11.60
CA ASN A 90 -7.86 4.63 12.75
C ASN A 90 -7.51 5.87 13.58
N MET A 91 -6.24 6.25 13.65
CA MET A 91 -5.83 7.52 14.27
C MET A 91 -6.34 8.73 13.47
N VAL A 92 -6.42 8.61 12.14
CA VAL A 92 -6.84 9.68 11.23
C VAL A 92 -8.35 9.85 11.18
N TYR A 93 -9.14 8.77 11.14
CA TYR A 93 -10.59 8.84 10.90
C TYR A 93 -11.34 9.89 11.75
N PRO A 94 -11.11 10.00 13.08
CA PRO A 94 -11.84 10.96 13.92
C PRO A 94 -11.44 12.43 13.68
N ARG A 95 -10.25 12.66 13.13
CA ARG A 95 -9.64 13.99 12.90
C ARG A 95 -9.16 14.13 11.46
N TYR A 96 -9.99 13.65 10.53
CA TYR A 96 -9.61 13.47 9.13
C TYR A 96 -9.05 14.76 8.52
N SER A 97 -9.75 15.89 8.68
CA SER A 97 -9.31 17.19 8.13
C SER A 97 -7.95 17.65 8.66
N GLN A 98 -7.63 17.37 9.93
CA GLN A 98 -6.39 17.78 10.59
C GLN A 98 -5.22 16.84 10.26
N MET A 99 -5.48 15.53 10.24
CA MET A 99 -4.43 14.51 10.21
C MET A 99 -4.19 13.91 8.82
N PHE A 100 -5.22 13.84 7.97
CA PHE A 100 -5.12 13.26 6.64
C PHE A 100 -4.05 13.94 5.76
N PRO A 101 -3.87 15.27 5.76
CA PRO A 101 -2.83 15.89 4.92
C PRO A 101 -1.42 15.32 5.16
N THR A 102 -1.06 15.03 6.42
CA THR A 102 0.23 14.44 6.78
C THR A 102 0.35 13.00 6.26
N LEU A 103 -0.71 12.18 6.42
CA LEU A 103 -0.73 10.81 5.88
C LEU A 103 -0.64 10.84 4.36
N LYS A 104 -1.45 11.68 3.70
CA LYS A 104 -1.52 11.84 2.25
C LYS A 104 -0.16 12.18 1.65
N GLU A 105 0.59 13.09 2.27
CA GLU A 105 1.92 13.47 1.81
C GLU A 105 2.88 12.26 1.76
N VAL A 106 2.87 11.43 2.80
CA VAL A 106 3.72 10.21 2.85
C VAL A 106 3.23 9.15 1.88
N ARG A 107 1.92 8.92 1.81
CA ARG A 107 1.30 8.00 0.85
C ARG A 107 1.70 8.36 -0.58
N ASP A 108 1.43 9.60 -0.99
CA ASP A 108 1.67 10.06 -2.35
C ASP A 108 3.17 10.06 -2.69
N SER A 109 4.05 10.35 -1.72
CA SER A 109 5.50 10.25 -1.90
C SER A 109 5.93 8.82 -2.23
N LEU A 110 5.40 7.82 -1.52
CA LEU A 110 5.69 6.42 -1.80
C LEU A 110 5.13 5.99 -3.16
N ASP A 111 3.84 6.25 -3.42
CA ASP A 111 3.19 5.86 -4.69
C ASP A 111 3.92 6.47 -5.88
N ASN A 112 4.23 7.77 -5.84
CA ASN A 112 4.98 8.45 -6.90
C ASN A 112 6.39 7.87 -7.08
N SER A 113 7.08 7.51 -5.99
CA SER A 113 8.40 6.89 -6.09
C SER A 113 8.34 5.52 -6.77
N TYR A 114 7.30 4.73 -6.53
CA TYR A 114 7.13 3.42 -7.14
C TYR A 114 6.75 3.52 -8.61
N PHE A 115 5.85 4.45 -8.97
CA PHE A 115 5.53 4.72 -10.37
C PHE A 115 6.73 5.24 -11.15
N ALA A 116 7.51 6.15 -10.58
CA ALA A 116 8.71 6.67 -11.21
C ALA A 116 9.79 5.59 -11.41
N ALA A 117 9.91 4.64 -10.47
CA ALA A 117 10.88 3.55 -10.55
C ALA A 117 10.48 2.45 -11.54
N GLN A 118 9.18 2.24 -11.77
CA GLN A 118 8.65 1.09 -12.52
C GLN A 118 9.31 0.90 -13.90
N PRO A 119 9.45 1.92 -14.77
CA PRO A 119 10.05 1.72 -16.09
C PRO A 119 11.50 1.20 -16.02
N GLY A 120 12.30 1.70 -15.07
CA GLY A 120 13.68 1.26 -14.89
C GLY A 120 13.79 -0.16 -14.34
N VAL A 121 12.93 -0.51 -13.38
CA VAL A 121 12.81 -1.87 -12.84
C VAL A 121 12.44 -2.85 -13.95
N GLU A 122 11.47 -2.51 -14.78
CA GLU A 122 10.98 -3.39 -15.84
C GLU A 122 11.96 -3.52 -17.00
N ALA A 123 12.65 -2.44 -17.37
CA ALA A 123 13.75 -2.51 -18.33
C ALA A 123 14.83 -3.49 -17.83
N LYS A 124 15.19 -3.40 -16.53
CA LYS A 124 16.17 -4.33 -15.95
C LYS A 124 15.67 -5.77 -15.95
N ALA A 125 14.40 -5.97 -15.62
CA ALA A 125 13.78 -7.29 -15.66
C ALA A 125 13.78 -7.88 -17.07
N GLN A 126 13.53 -7.07 -18.11
CA GLN A 126 13.60 -7.51 -19.51
C GLN A 126 15.01 -7.91 -19.93
N GLU A 127 16.04 -7.15 -19.53
CA GLU A 127 17.45 -7.51 -19.78
C GLU A 127 17.80 -8.87 -19.14
N LEU A 128 17.40 -9.06 -17.89
CA LEU A 128 17.63 -10.32 -17.16
C LEU A 128 16.85 -11.46 -17.81
N TYR A 129 15.61 -11.21 -18.23
CA TYR A 129 14.76 -12.21 -18.85
C TYR A 129 15.36 -12.76 -20.15
N ALA A 130 15.93 -11.88 -20.98
CA ALA A 130 16.57 -12.26 -22.23
C ALA A 130 17.76 -13.20 -22.03
N GLN A 131 18.41 -13.13 -20.86
CA GLN A 131 19.55 -13.99 -20.51
C GLN A 131 19.10 -15.27 -19.77
N ASN A 132 18.24 -15.10 -18.78
CA ASN A 132 17.71 -16.17 -17.93
C ASN A 132 16.37 -15.72 -17.32
N PRO A 133 15.23 -16.29 -17.76
CA PRO A 133 13.92 -15.96 -17.20
C PRO A 133 13.85 -16.06 -15.67
N GLN A 134 14.56 -17.00 -15.04
CA GLN A 134 14.58 -17.14 -13.58
C GLN A 134 15.30 -15.99 -12.88
N ALA A 135 16.26 -15.34 -13.53
CA ALA A 135 16.92 -14.16 -12.98
C ALA A 135 15.97 -12.96 -12.91
N ALA A 136 15.11 -12.77 -13.92
CA ALA A 136 14.07 -11.76 -13.89
C ALA A 136 13.01 -12.04 -12.82
N VAL A 137 12.57 -13.29 -12.70
CA VAL A 137 11.63 -13.74 -11.64
C VAL A 137 12.19 -13.42 -10.26
N LYS A 138 13.45 -13.81 -9.99
CA LYS A 138 14.11 -13.53 -8.72
C LYS A 138 14.21 -12.02 -8.45
N TYR A 139 14.65 -11.25 -9.43
CA TYR A 139 14.79 -9.80 -9.32
C TYR A 139 13.46 -9.11 -8.97
N LEU A 140 12.38 -9.44 -9.69
CA LEU A 140 11.06 -8.86 -9.44
C LEU A 140 10.45 -9.31 -8.11
N ASN A 141 10.68 -10.55 -7.70
CA ASN A 141 10.29 -11.06 -6.38
C ASN A 141 10.99 -10.28 -5.26
N ASP A 142 12.31 -10.12 -5.36
CA ASP A 142 13.10 -9.40 -4.36
C ASP A 142 12.70 -7.92 -4.29
N TYR A 143 12.45 -7.29 -5.45
CA TYR A 143 11.95 -5.92 -5.54
C TYR A 143 10.60 -5.74 -4.82
N GLY A 144 9.64 -6.64 -5.07
CA GLY A 144 8.34 -6.60 -4.40
C GLY A 144 8.44 -6.75 -2.87
N ILE A 145 9.32 -7.64 -2.40
CA ILE A 145 9.61 -7.81 -0.97
C ILE A 145 10.24 -6.54 -0.39
N GLU A 146 11.21 -5.97 -1.07
CA GLU A 146 11.89 -4.75 -0.65
C GLU A 146 10.87 -3.60 -0.50
N LYS A 147 10.01 -3.37 -1.50
CA LYS A 147 9.04 -2.28 -1.45
C LYS A 147 7.96 -2.50 -0.40
N ALA A 148 7.51 -3.72 -0.20
CA ALA A 148 6.58 -4.08 0.87
C ALA A 148 7.16 -3.81 2.27
N GLN A 149 8.43 -4.15 2.51
CA GLN A 149 9.13 -3.89 3.78
C GLN A 149 9.45 -2.41 3.97
N GLN A 150 9.88 -1.72 2.90
CA GLN A 150 10.13 -0.27 2.91
C GLN A 150 8.85 0.50 3.26
N MET A 151 7.72 0.13 2.67
CA MET A 151 6.42 0.72 2.98
C MET A 151 6.08 0.54 4.46
N LEU A 152 6.18 -0.68 4.99
CA LEU A 152 5.89 -0.95 6.41
C LEU A 152 6.75 -0.09 7.34
N ALA A 153 8.07 -0.05 7.10
CA ALA A 153 9.00 0.74 7.89
C ALA A 153 8.63 2.24 7.84
N ARG A 154 8.28 2.74 6.65
CA ARG A 154 7.85 4.13 6.48
C ARG A 154 6.52 4.41 7.18
N TRP A 155 5.59 3.45 7.17
CA TRP A 155 4.29 3.57 7.83
C TRP A 155 4.42 3.59 9.36
N GLN A 156 5.31 2.79 9.93
CA GLN A 156 5.63 2.85 11.37
C GLN A 156 6.22 4.21 11.75
N GLN A 157 7.14 4.76 10.95
CA GLN A 157 7.69 6.10 11.17
C GLN A 157 6.61 7.18 11.08
N LEU A 158 5.71 7.07 10.10
CA LEU A 158 4.56 7.96 9.96
C LEU A 158 3.70 7.92 11.23
N PHE A 159 3.33 6.73 11.69
CA PHE A 159 2.54 6.58 12.92
C PHE A 159 3.22 7.24 14.12
N GLN A 160 4.50 6.96 14.36
CA GLN A 160 5.27 7.57 15.44
C GLN A 160 5.28 9.10 15.34
N PHE A 161 5.51 9.64 14.14
CA PHE A 161 5.48 11.07 13.89
C PHE A 161 4.09 11.67 14.17
N MET A 162 3.02 11.01 13.72
CA MET A 162 1.65 11.49 13.94
C MET A 162 1.29 11.48 15.41
N VAL A 163 1.69 10.46 16.17
CA VAL A 163 1.51 10.42 17.64
C VAL A 163 2.15 11.64 18.27
N VAL A 164 3.42 11.92 17.98
CA VAL A 164 4.12 13.08 18.55
C VAL A 164 3.49 14.41 18.11
N LYS A 165 3.23 14.56 16.81
CA LYS A 165 2.71 15.81 16.23
C LYS A 165 1.32 16.18 16.76
N TYR A 166 0.45 15.20 16.95
CA TYR A 166 -0.97 15.41 17.24
C TYR A 166 -1.41 14.97 18.65
N ASN A 167 -0.45 14.70 19.56
CA ASN A 167 -0.72 14.21 20.92
C ASN A 167 -1.62 15.17 21.72
N ASP A 168 -1.30 16.47 21.65
CA ASP A 168 -1.96 17.51 22.44
C ASP A 168 -3.10 18.19 21.67
N MET A 169 -3.64 17.50 20.65
CA MET A 169 -4.78 17.93 19.83
C MET A 169 -4.54 19.18 18.98
N ILE A 170 -3.28 19.63 18.85
CA ILE A 170 -2.84 20.74 18.00
C ILE A 170 -2.31 20.20 16.67
#